data_AF-A0A918AKJ8-F1
#
_entry.id   AF-A0A918AKJ8-F1
#
_cell.length_a   1.000
_cell.length_b   1.000
_cell.length_c   1.000
_cell.angle_alpha   90.00
_cell.angle_beta   90.00
_cell.angle_gamma   90.00
#
_symmetry.space_group_name_H-M   'P 1'
#
loop_
_entity.id
_entity.type
_entity.pdbx_description
1 polymer ?
#
loop_
_entity_poly.entity_id
_entity_poly.type
_entity_poly.pdbx_seq_one_letter_code
_entity_poly.pdbx_strand_id
1 'polypeptide(L)'
;MSASDLSAFELYALHWDERGQAITASFEGPLDEAARRTWEAPPEHDWVRFHLRFAAVEDVQVRGWSYQLPTRVEQVPVGDRVSVAVTGEDTDVRFTSAPAVRVGSRTSKAGSF
;
A
#
# COMPACT_ATOMS: atom_id res chain seq x y z
N MET A 1 -9.01 2.62 10.63
CA MET A 1 -8.78 1.27 10.06
C MET A 1 -7.46 0.78 10.61
N SER A 2 -7.46 -0.33 11.35
CA SER A 2 -6.22 -1.07 11.62
C SER A 2 -5.58 -1.42 10.27
N ALA A 3 -4.24 -1.46 10.19
CA ALA A 3 -3.48 -1.82 8.98
C ALA A 3 -3.63 -3.30 8.60
N SER A 4 -4.83 -3.84 8.79
CA SER A 4 -5.17 -5.25 8.72
C SER A 4 -5.46 -5.62 7.28
N ASP A 5 -4.44 -6.30 6.76
CA ASP A 5 -4.42 -7.16 5.60
C ASP A 5 -4.46 -6.49 4.22
N LEU A 6 -3.27 -6.06 3.79
CA LEU A 6 -3.02 -5.64 2.41
C LEU A 6 -2.99 -6.81 1.43
N SER A 7 -3.09 -8.07 1.88
CA SER A 7 -3.00 -9.25 0.98
C SER A 7 -4.11 -9.30 -0.07
N ALA A 8 -5.24 -8.65 0.17
CA ALA A 8 -6.34 -8.56 -0.78
C ALA A 8 -6.11 -7.54 -1.92
N PHE A 9 -5.04 -6.73 -1.83
CA PHE A 9 -4.75 -5.67 -2.79
C PHE A 9 -3.37 -5.84 -3.43
N GLU A 10 -3.31 -5.53 -4.72
CA GLU A 10 -2.07 -5.53 -5.48
C GLU A 10 -1.35 -4.20 -5.28
N LEU A 11 -0.07 -4.27 -4.90
CA LEU A 11 0.82 -3.11 -4.93
C LEU A 11 1.27 -2.87 -6.36
N TYR A 12 0.84 -1.76 -6.97
CA TYR A 12 1.22 -1.42 -8.34
C TYR A 12 2.26 -0.29 -8.43
N ALA A 13 2.52 0.43 -7.34
CA ALA A 13 3.57 1.45 -7.31
C ALA A 13 4.12 1.71 -5.89
N LEU A 14 5.44 1.90 -5.82
CA LEU A 14 6.11 2.58 -4.71
C LEU A 14 6.73 3.88 -5.23
N HIS A 15 6.42 4.98 -4.57
CA HIS A 15 7.00 6.29 -4.89
C HIS A 15 7.78 6.81 -3.68
N TRP A 16 9.08 7.04 -3.87
CA TRP A 16 9.95 7.64 -2.86
C TRP A 16 10.05 9.15 -3.10
N ASP A 17 9.59 9.91 -2.11
CA ASP A 17 9.79 11.35 -1.97
C ASP A 17 10.98 11.60 -1.01
N GLU A 18 12.17 11.79 -1.56
CA GLU A 18 13.40 12.05 -0.79
C GLU A 18 13.35 13.38 -0.03
N ARG A 19 12.62 14.38 -0.53
CA ARG A 19 12.54 15.70 0.10
C ARG A 19 11.74 15.64 1.40
N GLY A 20 10.69 14.82 1.40
CA GLY A 20 9.81 14.64 2.55
C GLY A 20 10.16 13.44 3.43
N GLN A 21 11.22 12.71 3.13
CA GLN A 21 11.55 11.40 3.74
C GLN A 21 10.30 10.52 3.83
N ALA A 22 9.65 10.30 2.69
CA ALA A 22 8.39 9.59 2.64
C ALA A 22 8.34 8.59 1.50
N ILE A 23 7.66 7.48 1.75
CA ILE A 23 7.33 6.49 0.73
C ILE A 23 5.80 6.44 0.62
N THR A 24 5.30 6.48 -0.61
CA THR A 24 3.87 6.28 -0.89
C THR A 24 3.69 4.97 -1.64
N ALA A 25 2.96 4.05 -1.03
CA ALA A 25 2.57 2.79 -1.63
C ALA A 25 1.16 2.92 -2.21
N SER A 26 1.00 2.54 -3.47
CA SER A 26 -0.28 2.60 -4.17
C SER A 26 -0.80 1.20 -4.45
N PHE A 27 -2.03 0.98 -4.03
CA PHE A 27 -2.68 -0.32 -4.07
C PHE A 27 -3.94 -0.26 -4.89
N GLU A 28 -4.26 -1.37 -5.53
CA GLU A 28 -5.55 -1.57 -6.15
C GLU A 28 -6.07 -2.98 -5.97
N GLY A 29 -7.38 -3.16 -6.12
CA GLY A 29 -7.97 -4.49 -6.05
C GLY A 29 -9.48 -4.46 -6.02
N PRO A 30 -10.09 -5.66 -6.03
CA PRO A 30 -11.52 -5.81 -6.01
C PRO A 30 -12.11 -5.40 -4.66
N LEU A 31 -13.36 -4.90 -4.69
CA LEU A 31 -14.17 -4.65 -3.52
C LEU A 31 -15.24 -5.74 -3.38
N ASP A 32 -15.11 -6.57 -2.36
CA ASP A 32 -16.22 -7.42 -1.92
C ASP A 32 -17.29 -6.59 -1.18
N GLU A 33 -18.37 -7.23 -0.73
CA GLU A 33 -19.46 -6.52 -0.06
C GLU A 33 -19.04 -5.84 1.26
N ALA A 34 -18.14 -6.48 2.02
CA ALA A 34 -17.65 -5.94 3.28
C ALA A 34 -16.71 -4.74 3.05
N ALA A 35 -15.83 -4.86 2.06
CA ALA A 35 -14.92 -3.83 1.61
C ALA A 35 -15.70 -2.63 1.06
N ARG A 36 -16.74 -2.83 0.24
CA ARG A 36 -17.59 -1.72 -0.23
C ARG A 36 -18.11 -0.84 0.91
N ARG A 37 -18.54 -1.43 2.02
CA ARG A 37 -19.00 -0.68 3.21
C ARG A 37 -17.85 0.09 3.87
N THR A 38 -16.69 -0.53 3.97
CA THR A 38 -15.47 0.08 4.57
C THR A 38 -14.93 1.25 3.74
N TRP A 39 -15.10 1.17 2.42
CA TRP A 39 -14.65 2.17 1.46
C TRP A 39 -15.75 3.15 1.03
N GLU A 40 -16.94 3.07 1.65
CA GLU A 40 -18.12 3.89 1.33
C GLU A 40 -18.41 3.94 -0.18
N ALA A 41 -18.21 2.80 -0.85
CA ALA A 41 -18.33 2.69 -2.29
C ALA A 41 -19.81 2.62 -2.71
N PRO A 42 -20.21 3.28 -3.82
CA PRO A 42 -21.49 3.03 -4.47
C PRO A 42 -21.71 1.53 -4.74
N PRO A 43 -22.95 1.03 -4.73
CA PRO A 43 -23.26 -0.39 -4.95
C PRO A 43 -22.68 -0.94 -6.26
N GLU A 44 -22.58 -0.09 -7.27
CA GLU A 44 -22.07 -0.41 -8.59
C GLU A 44 -20.54 -0.33 -8.72
N HIS A 45 -19.82 0.10 -7.69
CA HIS A 45 -18.35 0.10 -7.67
C HIS A 45 -17.80 -1.19 -7.06
N ASP A 46 -16.98 -1.91 -7.82
CA ASP A 46 -16.41 -3.20 -7.49
C ASP A 46 -14.87 -3.18 -7.46
N TRP A 47 -14.25 -2.00 -7.59
CA TRP A 47 -12.81 -1.80 -7.55
C TRP A 47 -12.42 -0.61 -6.68
N VAL A 48 -11.24 -0.67 -6.07
CA VAL A 48 -10.65 0.46 -5.32
C VAL A 48 -9.20 0.67 -5.71
N ARG A 49 -8.81 1.94 -5.77
CA ARG A 49 -7.43 2.40 -5.73
C ARG A 49 -7.21 3.24 -4.50
N PHE A 50 -6.13 3.02 -3.78
CA PHE A 50 -5.80 3.84 -2.60
C PHE A 50 -4.30 3.98 -2.40
N HIS A 51 -3.93 4.99 -1.62
CA HIS A 51 -2.55 5.34 -1.36
C HIS A 51 -2.29 5.39 0.14
N LEU A 52 -1.23 4.71 0.56
CA LEU A 52 -0.69 4.76 1.92
C LEU A 52 0.61 5.54 1.90
N ARG A 53 0.70 6.60 2.71
CA ARG A 53 1.94 7.36 2.93
C ARG A 53 2.59 6.91 4.22
N PHE A 54 3.84 6.52 4.12
CA PHE A 54 4.77 6.27 5.21
C PHE A 54 5.66 7.51 5.34
N ALA A 55 5.62 8.18 6.49
CA ALA A 55 6.39 9.40 6.76
C ALA A 55 7.57 9.11 7.69
N ALA A 56 8.50 10.07 7.78
CA ALA A 56 9.73 9.97 8.57
C ALA A 56 10.52 8.70 8.24
N VAL A 57 10.58 8.31 6.97
CA VAL A 57 11.20 7.07 6.51
C VAL A 57 12.71 7.08 6.78
N GLU A 58 13.18 6.01 7.39
CA GLU A 58 14.57 5.77 7.79
C GLU A 58 14.99 4.34 7.40
N ASP A 59 16.30 4.09 7.41
CA ASP A 59 16.91 2.77 7.18
C ASP A 59 16.45 2.08 5.88
N VAL A 60 16.27 2.88 4.81
CA VAL A 60 15.84 2.35 3.51
C VAL A 60 16.91 1.42 2.94
N GLN A 61 16.50 0.20 2.63
CA GLN A 61 17.31 -0.80 1.93
C GLN A 61 16.55 -1.25 0.68
N VAL A 62 17.17 -1.09 -0.48
CA VAL A 62 16.66 -1.58 -1.77
C VAL A 62 17.66 -2.60 -2.28
N ARG A 63 17.31 -3.88 -2.24
CA ARG A 63 18.15 -4.98 -2.76
C ARG A 63 17.72 -5.42 -4.16
N GLY A 64 16.46 -5.21 -4.50
CA GLY A 64 15.89 -5.49 -5.81
C GLY A 64 14.56 -4.79 -5.99
N TRP A 65 14.22 -4.48 -7.23
CA TRP A 65 12.92 -3.95 -7.61
C TRP A 65 12.54 -4.52 -8.98
N SER A 66 11.39 -5.20 -9.04
CA SER A 66 10.77 -5.67 -10.26
C SER A 66 9.35 -5.14 -10.35
N TYR A 67 8.87 -4.94 -11.59
CA TYR A 67 7.46 -4.62 -11.85
C TYR A 67 6.58 -5.87 -11.85
N GLN A 68 7.18 -7.06 -11.70
CA GLN A 68 6.47 -8.33 -11.72
C GLN A 68 5.66 -8.52 -10.43
N LEU A 69 4.42 -8.97 -10.61
CA LEU A 69 3.50 -9.31 -9.53
C LEU A 69 3.53 -10.83 -9.25
N PRO A 70 3.22 -11.27 -8.02
CA PRO A 70 2.71 -10.47 -6.91
C PRO A 70 3.82 -9.87 -6.03
N THR A 71 3.56 -8.65 -5.57
CA THR A 71 4.39 -7.97 -4.56
C THR A 71 3.62 -7.90 -3.25
N ARG A 72 4.18 -8.48 -2.19
CA ARG A 72 3.61 -8.52 -0.85
C ARG A 72 4.16 -7.37 -0.01
N VAL A 73 3.28 -6.73 0.76
CA VAL A 73 3.64 -5.71 1.75
C VAL A 73 3.34 -6.21 3.15
N GLU A 74 4.38 -6.34 3.98
CA GLU A 74 4.28 -6.67 5.39
C GLU A 74 4.61 -5.44 6.24
N GLN A 75 3.87 -5.26 7.33
CA GLN A 75 4.04 -4.17 8.29
C GLN A 75 4.12 -4.77 9.69
N VAL A 76 5.25 -4.57 10.36
CA VAL A 76 5.50 -5.07 11.71
C VAL A 76 5.68 -3.87 12.64
N PRO A 77 4.83 -3.69 13.67
CA PRO A 77 5.03 -2.65 14.67
C PRO A 77 6.38 -2.81 15.39
N VAL A 78 7.12 -1.72 15.54
CA VAL A 78 8.39 -1.65 16.28
C VAL A 78 8.37 -0.40 17.14
N GLY A 79 7.96 -0.55 18.40
CA GLY A 79 7.74 0.60 19.29
C GLY A 79 6.56 1.46 18.81
N ASP A 80 6.80 2.76 18.63
CA ASP A 80 5.87 3.74 18.05
C ASP A 80 5.94 3.81 16.51
N ARG A 81 6.80 2.98 15.90
CA ARG A 81 7.09 2.94 14.47
C ARG A 81 6.60 1.64 13.84
N VAL A 82 6.77 1.54 12.53
CA VAL A 82 6.48 0.35 11.74
C VAL A 82 7.69 0.02 10.88
N SER A 83 8.14 -1.23 10.93
CA SER A 83 9.05 -1.80 9.95
C SER A 83 8.22 -2.34 8.78
N VAL A 84 8.58 -1.94 7.57
CA VAL A 84 7.87 -2.30 6.34
C VAL A 84 8.80 -3.12 5.46
N ALA A 85 8.28 -4.24 4.96
CA ALA A 85 8.95 -5.07 3.97
C ALA A 85 8.06 -5.22 2.74
N VAL A 86 8.61 -4.89 1.58
CA VAL A 86 7.98 -5.09 0.27
C VAL A 86 8.78 -6.16 -0.46
N THR A 87 8.14 -7.30 -0.71
CA THR A 87 8.81 -8.50 -1.23
C THR A 87 8.07 -9.08 -2.43
N GLY A 88 8.80 -9.61 -3.39
CA GLY A 88 8.27 -10.24 -4.60
C GLY A 88 9.40 -10.94 -5.35
N GLU A 89 9.11 -11.50 -6.53
CA GLU A 89 10.18 -11.97 -7.42
C GLU A 89 11.09 -10.77 -7.78
N ASP A 90 12.39 -10.92 -7.53
CA ASP A 90 13.42 -9.88 -7.69
C ASP A 90 13.11 -8.53 -7.01
N THR A 91 12.23 -8.52 -6.01
CA THR A 91 11.84 -7.33 -5.23
C THR A 91 12.11 -7.55 -3.76
N ASP A 92 12.95 -6.71 -3.16
CA ASP A 92 13.19 -6.66 -1.71
C ASP A 92 13.52 -5.20 -1.33
N VAL A 93 12.49 -4.50 -0.83
CA VAL A 93 12.58 -3.14 -0.32
C VAL A 93 12.16 -3.14 1.14
N ARG A 94 12.98 -2.57 2.01
CA ARG A 94 12.72 -2.49 3.45
C ARG A 94 12.98 -1.10 3.98
N PHE A 95 12.21 -0.69 4.96
CA PHE A 95 12.39 0.59 5.64
C PHE A 95 11.66 0.63 6.98
N THR A 96 11.98 1.63 7.81
CA THR A 96 11.26 1.93 9.05
C THR A 96 10.58 3.28 8.93
N SER A 97 9.34 3.43 9.38
CA SER A 97 8.58 4.67 9.26
C SER A 97 7.64 4.91 10.44
N ALA A 98 7.02 6.08 10.50
CA ALA A 98 5.78 6.25 11.26
C ALA A 98 4.67 5.32 10.71
N PRO A 99 3.60 5.02 11.48
CA PRO A 99 2.45 4.27 10.99
C PRO A 99 1.87 4.89 9.71
N ALA A 100 1.48 4.03 8.77
CA ALA A 100 0.96 4.47 7.49
C ALA A 100 -0.35 5.26 7.65
N VAL A 101 -0.49 6.32 6.87
CA VAL A 101 -1.74 7.08 6.76
C VAL A 101 -2.30 6.95 5.35
N ARG A 102 -3.61 6.76 5.24
CA ARG A 102 -4.29 6.79 3.94
C ARG A 102 -4.38 8.24 3.46
N VAL A 103 -3.76 8.55 2.32
CA VAL A 103 -3.70 9.92 1.77
C VAL A 103 -4.60 10.14 0.56
N GLY A 104 -5.20 9.08 0.03
CA GLY A 104 -6.18 9.17 -1.04
C GLY A 104 -6.79 7.83 -1.37
N SER A 105 -8.00 7.86 -1.92
CA SER A 105 -8.68 6.67 -2.45
C SER A 105 -9.72 7.05 -3.50
N ARG A 106 -9.98 6.13 -4.41
CA ARG A 106 -11.03 6.21 -5.42
C ARG A 106 -11.61 4.83 -5.64
N THR A 107 -12.94 4.74 -5.67
CA THR A 107 -13.65 3.53 -6.06
C THR A 107 -14.18 3.68 -7.48
N SER A 108 -14.33 2.57 -8.20
CA SER A 108 -14.80 2.56 -9.58
C SER A 108 -15.46 1.23 -9.95
N LYS A 109 -16.12 1.20 -11.11
CA LYS A 109 -16.41 -0.03 -11.83
C LYS A 109 -15.12 -0.60 -12.45
N ALA A 110 -14.95 -1.91 -12.41
CA ALA A 110 -13.86 -2.61 -13.08
C ALA A 110 -13.89 -2.27 -14.57
N GLY A 111 -12.73 -1.92 -15.14
CA GLY A 111 -12.58 -1.53 -16.54
C GLY A 111 -13.06 -0.11 -16.90
N SER A 112 -13.52 0.68 -15.93
CA SER A 112 -13.80 2.12 -16.11
C SER A 112 -12.62 2.94 -15.60
N PHE A 113 -11.53 2.96 -16.38
CA PHE A 113 -10.33 3.77 -16.11
C PHE A 113 -10.20 4.91 -17.12
#